data_AF-A0A378I8L1-F1
#
_entry.id   AF-A0A378I8L1-F1
#
_cell.length_a   1.000
_cell.length_b   1.000
_cell.length_c   1.000
_cell.angle_alpha   90.00
_cell.angle_beta   90.00
_cell.angle_gamma   90.00
#
_symmetry.space_group_name_H-M   'P 1'
#
loop_
_entity.id
_entity.type
_entity.pdbx_description
1 polymer ?
#
loop_
_entity_poly.entity_id
_entity_poly.type
_entity_poly.pdbx_seq_one_letter_code
_entity_poly.pdbx_strand_id
1 'polypeptide(L)'
;MQQETITFQLATHFLPKIALRLECLHRIIDEACTEHHPVIHHYALQKVIETIHLIQKPELKSRFLKELMRIEHSVNKTNTISSELYARLFTQIQILSHTVGRFGEDIHQDPFLHSIRTAQSSQHLDCEIHPPQLILWMESHPEIRQEQLSQWLNSLRLLHDTVRIYLSLLRNSADYFQISLINGFYQQQLPPALPVI
;
A
#
# COMPACT_ATOMS: atom_id res chain seq x y z
N MET A 1 -21.75 -6.89 23.59
CA MET A 1 -22.20 -7.70 22.43
C MET A 1 -21.19 -7.47 21.33
N GLN A 2 -20.29 -8.42 21.08
CA GLN A 2 -19.33 -8.32 19.99
C GLN A 2 -20.10 -8.42 18.66
N GLN A 3 -19.93 -7.45 17.77
CA GLN A 3 -20.49 -7.55 16.43
C GLN A 3 -19.74 -8.66 15.68
N GLU A 4 -20.40 -9.80 15.48
CA GLU A 4 -19.94 -10.95 14.68
C GLU A 4 -20.01 -10.65 13.17
N THR A 5 -19.58 -9.46 12.75
CA THR A 5 -19.58 -9.09 11.34
C THR A 5 -18.17 -9.20 10.78
N ILE A 6 -17.99 -10.06 9.78
CA ILE A 6 -16.72 -10.16 9.03
C ILE A 6 -16.86 -9.33 7.75
N THR A 7 -15.97 -8.35 7.57
CA THR A 7 -15.93 -7.51 6.38
C THR A 7 -14.95 -8.07 5.35
N PHE A 8 -15.43 -8.36 4.15
CA PHE A 8 -14.59 -8.73 3.01
C PHE A 8 -14.52 -7.54 2.03
N GLN A 9 -13.33 -7.24 1.52
CA GLN A 9 -13.11 -6.22 0.48
C GLN A 9 -12.56 -6.91 -0.77
N LEU A 10 -13.17 -6.68 -1.93
CA LEU A 10 -12.75 -7.31 -3.19
C LEU A 10 -12.65 -6.25 -4.28
N ALA A 11 -11.42 -5.80 -4.51
CA ALA A 11 -11.14 -4.92 -5.62
C ALA A 11 -11.28 -5.64 -6.98
N THR A 12 -12.05 -5.06 -7.90
CA THR A 12 -12.23 -5.58 -9.26
C THR A 12 -11.18 -5.06 -10.24
N HIS A 13 -10.79 -3.79 -10.11
CA HIS A 13 -9.83 -3.12 -10.98
C HIS A 13 -8.40 -3.15 -10.45
N PHE A 14 -7.43 -2.88 -11.34
CA PHE A 14 -6.00 -2.89 -11.02
C PHE A 14 -5.61 -1.93 -9.90
N LEU A 15 -6.05 -0.67 -9.96
CA LEU A 15 -5.61 0.35 -9.00
C LEU A 15 -6.14 0.10 -7.57
N PRO A 16 -7.44 -0.22 -7.37
CA PRO A 16 -7.93 -0.67 -6.06
C PRO A 16 -7.23 -1.93 -5.53
N LYS A 17 -6.92 -2.92 -6.40
CA LYS A 17 -6.19 -4.14 -5.99
C LYS A 17 -4.81 -3.81 -5.43
N ILE A 18 -4.07 -2.94 -6.13
CA ILE A 18 -2.74 -2.52 -5.68
C ILE A 18 -2.85 -1.66 -4.43
N ALA A 19 -3.82 -0.75 -4.35
CA ALA A 19 -4.03 0.09 -3.18
C ALA A 19 -4.27 -0.75 -1.92
N LEU A 20 -5.17 -1.75 -1.98
CA LEU A 20 -5.40 -2.67 -0.85
C LEU A 20 -4.15 -3.47 -0.48
N ARG A 21 -3.39 -3.93 -1.48
CA ARG A 21 -2.12 -4.64 -1.22
C ARG A 21 -1.11 -3.73 -0.52
N LEU A 22 -0.96 -2.50 -0.99
CA LEU A 22 -0.04 -1.51 -0.40
C LEU A 22 -0.46 -1.10 1.01
N GLU A 23 -1.76 -0.96 1.28
CA GLU A 23 -2.28 -0.73 2.63
C GLU A 23 -1.95 -1.89 3.56
N CYS A 24 -2.16 -3.13 3.11
CA CYS A 24 -1.82 -4.32 3.90
C CYS A 24 -0.31 -4.42 4.18
N LEU A 25 0.53 -4.20 3.16
CA LEU A 25 1.98 -4.20 3.31
C LEU A 25 2.44 -3.11 4.28
N HIS A 26 1.89 -1.90 4.17
CA HIS A 26 2.17 -0.81 5.08
C HIS A 26 1.87 -1.18 6.53
N ARG A 27 0.68 -1.70 6.79
CA ARG A 27 0.24 -2.09 8.13
C ARG A 27 1.18 -3.13 8.75
N ILE A 28 1.58 -4.14 7.97
CA ILE A 28 2.50 -5.18 8.43
C ILE A 28 3.86 -4.58 8.83
N ILE A 29 4.40 -3.68 8.01
CA ILE A 29 5.70 -3.06 8.26
C ILE A 29 5.62 -2.12 9.48
N ASP A 30 4.52 -1.36 9.61
CA ASP A 30 4.28 -0.45 10.73
C ASP A 30 4.15 -1.21 12.06
N GLU A 31 3.41 -2.31 12.09
CA GLU A 31 3.32 -3.19 13.27
C GLU A 31 4.71 -3.74 13.65
N ALA A 32 5.50 -4.16 12.66
CA ALA A 32 6.84 -4.67 12.88
C ALA A 32 7.83 -3.61 13.43
N CYS A 33 7.59 -2.32 13.25
CA CYS A 33 8.41 -1.27 13.86
C CYS A 33 8.29 -1.21 15.38
N THR A 34 7.21 -1.75 15.95
CA THR A 34 6.99 -1.79 17.42
C THR A 34 7.49 -3.07 18.08
N GLU A 35 7.81 -4.07 17.26
CA GLU A 35 8.28 -5.38 17.69
C GLU A 35 9.80 -5.40 17.86
N HIS A 36 10.33 -6.41 18.55
CA HIS A 36 11.78 -6.53 18.80
C HIS A 36 12.40 -7.79 18.17
N HIS A 37 11.54 -8.75 17.79
CA HIS A 37 11.98 -10.08 17.39
C HIS A 37 12.60 -10.08 15.98
N PRO A 38 13.79 -10.66 15.78
CA PRO A 38 14.50 -10.63 14.49
C PRO A 38 13.72 -11.27 13.34
N VAL A 39 12.95 -12.34 13.61
CA VAL A 39 12.08 -12.98 12.61
C VAL A 39 10.98 -12.04 12.10
N ILE A 40 10.40 -11.21 12.98
CA ILE A 40 9.37 -10.24 12.60
C ILE A 40 10.00 -9.17 11.71
N HIS A 41 11.18 -8.68 12.07
CA HIS A 41 11.90 -7.69 11.26
C HIS A 41 12.35 -8.26 9.90
N HIS A 42 12.77 -9.52 9.85
CA HIS A 42 13.07 -10.21 8.60
C HIS A 42 11.82 -10.29 7.70
N TYR A 43 10.67 -10.66 8.26
CA TYR A 43 9.41 -10.67 7.54
C TYR A 43 9.01 -9.27 7.03
N ALA A 44 9.17 -8.24 7.86
CA ALA A 44 8.92 -6.86 7.49
C ALA A 44 9.84 -6.39 6.35
N LEU A 45 11.13 -6.75 6.40
CA LEU A 45 12.09 -6.47 5.33
C LEU A 45 11.64 -7.08 4.00
N GLN A 46 11.15 -8.32 4.00
CA GLN A 46 10.58 -8.93 2.79
C GLN A 46 9.38 -8.11 2.27
N LYS A 47 8.55 -7.55 3.16
CA LYS A 47 7.41 -6.70 2.77
C LYS A 47 7.82 -5.33 2.25
N VAL A 48 8.90 -4.75 2.78
CA VAL A 48 9.52 -3.54 2.22
C VAL A 48 10.00 -3.82 0.79
N ILE A 49 10.72 -4.92 0.58
CA ILE A 49 11.19 -5.33 -0.75
C ILE A 49 10.02 -5.58 -1.71
N GLU A 50 8.97 -6.24 -1.25
CA GLU A 50 7.75 -6.45 -2.04
C GLU A 50 7.12 -5.11 -2.46
N THR A 51 7.05 -4.15 -1.53
CA THR A 51 6.54 -2.79 -1.80
C THR A 51 7.39 -2.09 -2.87
N ILE A 52 8.72 -2.17 -2.75
CA ILE A 52 9.67 -1.62 -3.72
C ILE A 52 9.44 -2.19 -5.13
N HIS A 53 9.21 -3.51 -5.25
CA HIS A 53 8.91 -4.13 -6.55
C HIS A 53 7.57 -3.68 -7.13
N LEU A 54 6.56 -3.41 -6.28
CA LEU A 54 5.27 -2.89 -6.74
C LEU A 54 5.38 -1.47 -7.29
N ILE A 55 6.15 -0.59 -6.63
CA ILE A 55 6.33 0.81 -7.04
C ILE A 55 7.32 1.00 -8.19
N GLN A 56 8.23 0.04 -8.40
CA GLN A 56 9.23 0.10 -9.48
C GLN A 56 8.57 0.13 -10.87
N LYS A 57 7.33 -0.36 -11.01
CA LYS A 57 6.56 -0.31 -12.26
C LYS A 57 6.23 1.16 -12.59
N PRO A 58 6.73 1.71 -13.71
CA PRO A 58 6.87 3.16 -13.94
C PRO A 58 5.59 3.99 -14.14
N GLU A 59 4.42 3.53 -13.70
CA GLU A 59 3.14 4.21 -13.95
C GLU A 59 2.26 4.41 -12.72
N LEU A 60 2.68 3.99 -11.53
CA LEU A 60 1.78 3.98 -10.38
C LEU A 60 1.37 5.41 -9.95
N LYS A 61 2.33 6.34 -9.91
CA LYS A 61 2.08 7.75 -9.55
C LYS A 61 1.13 8.43 -10.53
N SER A 62 1.38 8.32 -11.83
CA SER A 62 0.55 8.93 -12.84
C SER A 62 -0.87 8.32 -12.88
N ARG A 63 -1.00 7.02 -12.61
CA ARG A 63 -2.30 6.34 -12.47
C ARG A 63 -3.07 6.86 -11.25
N PHE A 64 -2.44 6.96 -10.08
CA PHE A 64 -3.09 7.54 -8.90
C PHE A 64 -3.49 9.00 -9.09
N LEU A 65 -2.60 9.82 -9.67
CA LEU A 65 -2.90 11.23 -9.93
C LEU A 65 -4.12 11.39 -10.85
N LYS A 66 -4.16 10.65 -11.97
CA LYS A 66 -5.29 10.67 -12.90
C LYS A 66 -6.60 10.24 -12.24
N GLU A 67 -6.56 9.18 -11.44
CA GLU A 67 -7.76 8.71 -10.72
C GLU A 67 -8.23 9.69 -9.65
N LEU A 68 -7.32 10.30 -8.89
CA LEU A 68 -7.69 11.32 -7.89
C LEU A 68 -8.33 12.55 -8.56
N MET A 69 -7.79 13.04 -9.68
CA MET A 69 -8.41 14.12 -10.45
C MET A 69 -9.79 13.73 -11.00
N ARG A 70 -9.97 12.47 -11.43
CA ARG A 70 -11.28 11.96 -11.88
C ARG A 70 -12.28 11.97 -10.73
N ILE A 71 -11.88 11.53 -9.54
CA ILE A 71 -12.71 11.54 -8.33
C ILE A 71 -13.04 12.97 -7.92
N GLU A 72 -12.07 13.89 -7.90
CA GLU A 72 -12.27 15.32 -7.62
C GLU A 72 -13.36 15.93 -8.50
N HIS A 73 -13.29 15.68 -9.81
CA HIS A 73 -14.26 16.17 -10.76
C HIS A 73 -15.67 15.58 -10.54
N SER A 74 -15.76 14.30 -10.17
CA SER A 74 -17.02 13.65 -9.85
C SER A 74 -17.65 14.19 -8.56
N VAL A 75 -16.82 14.43 -7.55
CA VAL A 75 -17.23 14.97 -6.26
C VAL A 75 -17.75 16.40 -6.42
N ASN A 76 -17.05 17.25 -7.18
CA ASN A 76 -17.46 18.63 -7.44
C ASN A 76 -18.83 18.74 -8.12
N LYS A 77 -19.29 17.69 -8.80
CA LYS A 77 -20.63 17.63 -9.42
C LYS A 77 -21.73 17.18 -8.45
N THR A 78 -21.38 16.36 -7.47
CA THR A 78 -22.35 15.61 -6.66
C THR A 78 -22.38 16.01 -5.19
N ASN A 79 -21.36 16.75 -4.70
CA ASN A 79 -21.18 17.16 -3.30
C ASN A 79 -21.34 16.00 -2.30
N THR A 80 -20.84 14.81 -2.67
CA THR A 80 -21.05 13.55 -1.96
C THR A 80 -20.07 13.30 -0.81
N ILE A 81 -19.04 14.14 -0.62
CA ILE A 81 -18.01 13.95 0.42
C ILE A 81 -17.96 15.13 1.40
N SER A 82 -17.48 14.84 2.62
CA SER A 82 -17.21 15.87 3.63
C SER A 82 -16.15 16.87 3.17
N SER A 83 -16.27 18.13 3.60
CA SER A 83 -15.31 19.21 3.30
C SER A 83 -13.86 18.88 3.70
N GLU A 84 -13.67 18.19 4.84
CA GLU A 84 -12.34 17.77 5.31
C GLU A 84 -11.67 16.79 4.34
N LEU A 85 -12.42 15.80 3.85
CA LEU A 85 -11.90 14.80 2.92
C LEU A 85 -11.60 15.43 1.55
N TYR A 86 -12.43 16.37 1.10
CA TYR A 86 -12.16 17.15 -0.11
C TYR A 86 -10.86 17.94 0.01
N ALA A 87 -10.63 18.63 1.14
CA ALA A 87 -9.40 19.36 1.39
C ALA A 87 -8.17 18.43 1.34
N ARG A 88 -8.25 17.25 1.96
CA ARG A 88 -7.17 16.24 1.91
C ARG A 88 -6.89 15.76 0.49
N LEU A 89 -7.94 15.47 -0.29
CA LEU A 89 -7.80 15.09 -1.70
C LEU A 89 -7.12 16.19 -2.51
N PHE A 90 -7.54 17.44 -2.35
CA PHE A 90 -6.97 18.58 -3.07
C PHE A 90 -5.48 18.76 -2.73
N THR A 91 -5.14 18.75 -1.45
CA THR A 91 -3.74 18.82 -0.99
C THR A 91 -2.91 17.68 -1.56
N GLN A 92 -3.44 16.45 -1.58
CA GLN A 92 -2.71 15.30 -2.11
C GLN A 92 -2.45 15.40 -3.62
N ILE A 93 -3.42 15.89 -4.39
CA ILE A 93 -3.25 16.14 -5.83
C ILE A 93 -2.12 17.15 -6.05
N GLN A 94 -2.08 18.24 -5.29
CA GLN A 94 -1.01 19.25 -5.37
C GLN A 94 0.37 18.67 -5.03
N ILE A 95 0.46 17.89 -3.96
CA ILE A 95 1.73 17.23 -3.58
C ILE A 95 2.18 16.28 -4.71
N LEU A 96 1.28 15.47 -5.25
CA LEU A 96 1.61 14.53 -6.32
C LEU A 96 1.99 15.22 -7.64
N SER A 97 1.41 16.39 -7.94
CA SER A 97 1.76 17.16 -9.14
C SER A 97 3.09 17.89 -9.02
N HIS A 98 3.43 18.38 -7.82
CA HIS A 98 4.67 19.14 -7.57
C HIS A 98 5.87 18.26 -7.23
N THR A 99 5.65 17.05 -6.72
CA THR A 99 6.74 16.10 -6.51
C THR A 99 7.31 15.68 -7.86
N VAL A 100 8.62 15.85 -8.03
CA VAL A 100 9.35 15.31 -9.19
C VAL A 100 9.76 13.87 -8.85
N GLY A 101 9.76 12.98 -9.84
CA GLY A 101 10.21 11.60 -9.62
C GLY A 101 9.11 10.60 -9.26
N ARG A 102 9.54 9.38 -8.92
CA ARG A 102 8.69 8.21 -8.66
C ARG A 102 8.43 8.05 -7.17
N PHE A 103 7.42 7.24 -6.80
CA PHE A 103 7.29 6.84 -5.40
C PHE A 103 8.54 6.08 -4.97
N GLY A 104 9.06 6.40 -3.78
CA GLY A 104 10.18 5.68 -3.18
C GLY A 104 11.50 5.79 -3.97
N GLU A 105 11.75 6.92 -4.64
CA GLU A 105 13.02 7.13 -5.33
C GLU A 105 14.22 7.02 -4.39
N ASP A 106 14.10 7.54 -3.17
CA ASP A 106 15.15 7.47 -2.14
C ASP A 106 15.38 6.03 -1.66
N ILE A 107 14.31 5.27 -1.40
CA ILE A 107 14.42 3.87 -0.93
C ILE A 107 15.00 2.94 -2.01
N HIS A 108 14.89 3.31 -3.29
CA HIS A 108 15.54 2.57 -4.38
C HIS A 108 17.07 2.73 -4.39
N GLN A 109 17.60 3.80 -3.79
CA GLN A 109 19.04 4.09 -3.73
C GLN A 109 19.71 3.51 -2.47
N ASP A 110 18.93 2.95 -1.55
CA ASP A 110 19.47 2.33 -0.33
C ASP A 110 20.38 1.13 -0.69
N PRO A 111 21.67 1.16 -0.31
CA PRO A 111 22.63 0.14 -0.72
C PRO A 111 22.35 -1.23 -0.10
N PHE A 112 21.77 -1.27 1.10
CA PHE A 112 21.37 -2.51 1.77
C PHE A 112 20.16 -3.12 1.06
N LEU A 113 19.11 -2.36 0.80
CA LEU A 113 17.95 -2.87 0.08
C LEU A 113 18.30 -3.30 -1.34
N HIS A 114 19.21 -2.58 -2.01
CA HIS A 114 19.71 -2.96 -3.33
C HIS A 114 20.46 -4.30 -3.30
N SER A 115 21.34 -4.52 -2.31
CA SER A 115 22.11 -5.75 -2.19
C SER A 115 21.22 -6.96 -1.90
N ILE A 116 20.25 -6.83 -0.98
CA ILE A 116 19.30 -7.90 -0.65
C ILE A 116 18.46 -8.27 -1.88
N ARG A 117 17.97 -7.27 -2.63
CA ARG A 117 17.21 -7.50 -3.86
C ARG A 117 18.02 -8.23 -4.93
N THR A 118 19.28 -7.83 -5.12
CA THR A 118 20.18 -8.47 -6.09
C THR A 118 20.46 -9.92 -5.70
N ALA A 119 20.68 -10.18 -4.40
CA ALA A 119 20.91 -11.52 -3.89
C ALA A 119 19.69 -12.43 -4.10
N GLN A 120 18.48 -11.93 -3.84
CA GLN A 120 17.22 -12.68 -4.06
C GLN A 120 17.01 -13.04 -5.53
N SER A 121 17.35 -12.14 -6.46
CA SER A 121 17.21 -12.42 -7.90
C SER A 121 18.20 -13.46 -8.44
N SER A 122 19.36 -13.61 -7.80
CA SER A 122 20.42 -14.53 -8.22
C SER A 122 20.26 -15.95 -7.64
N GLN A 123 19.38 -16.14 -6.66
CA GLN A 123 19.09 -17.45 -6.06
C GLN A 123 18.24 -18.30 -7.02
N HIS A 124 18.92 -18.97 -7.95
CA HIS A 124 18.35 -20.02 -8.82
C HIS A 124 18.54 -21.44 -8.26
N LEU A 125 19.19 -21.62 -7.11
CA LEU A 125 19.40 -22.92 -6.47
C LEU A 125 18.89 -22.92 -5.03
N ASP A 126 18.22 -24.01 -4.66
CA ASP A 126 17.50 -24.33 -3.40
C ASP A 126 18.34 -24.34 -2.11
N CYS A 127 19.40 -23.53 -1.99
CA CYS A 127 20.16 -23.40 -0.75
C CYS A 127 19.88 -22.04 -0.12
N GLU A 128 19.29 -22.04 1.08
CA GLU A 128 18.92 -20.89 1.92
C GLU A 128 20.15 -20.12 2.44
N ILE A 129 21.13 -19.83 1.59
CA ILE A 129 22.28 -19.02 1.97
C ILE A 129 21.81 -17.57 1.95
N HIS A 130 21.42 -17.09 3.13
CA HIS A 130 21.14 -15.67 3.34
C HIS A 130 22.39 -14.84 3.01
N PRO A 131 22.24 -13.69 2.33
CA PRO A 131 23.37 -12.81 2.09
C PRO A 131 23.99 -12.36 3.42
N PRO A 132 25.32 -12.24 3.52
CA PRO A 132 26.01 -11.95 4.79
C PRO A 132 25.55 -10.62 5.41
N GLN A 133 25.14 -9.66 4.59
CA GLN A 133 24.59 -8.39 5.05
C GLN A 133 23.23 -8.56 5.76
N LEU A 134 22.39 -9.50 5.30
CA LEU A 134 21.13 -9.82 5.98
C LEU A 134 21.39 -10.45 7.34
N ILE A 135 22.35 -11.39 7.42
CA ILE A 135 22.71 -12.05 8.67
C ILE A 135 23.20 -11.00 9.68
N LEU A 136 24.13 -10.12 9.25
CA LEU A 136 24.63 -9.03 10.07
C LEU A 136 23.51 -8.11 10.57
N TRP A 137 22.55 -7.77 9.70
CA TRP A 137 21.40 -6.96 10.07
C TRP A 137 20.48 -7.66 11.08
N MET A 138 20.23 -8.96 10.91
CA MET A 138 19.41 -9.73 11.85
C MET A 138 20.06 -9.88 13.23
N GLU A 139 21.40 -9.94 13.30
CA GLU A 139 22.17 -10.01 14.54
C GLU A 139 22.36 -8.65 15.24
N SER A 140 22.00 -7.54 14.59
CA SER A 140 22.13 -6.20 15.18
C SER A 140 21.23 -5.99 16.41
N HIS A 141 21.35 -4.86 17.11
CA HIS A 141 20.40 -4.53 18.17
C HIS A 141 19.00 -4.24 17.60
N PRO A 142 17.91 -4.61 18.31
CA PRO A 142 16.55 -4.41 17.83
C PRO A 142 16.25 -2.94 17.50
N GLU A 143 16.80 -1.99 18.28
CA GLU A 143 16.65 -0.55 18.07
C GLU A 143 17.18 -0.11 16.69
N ILE A 144 18.32 -0.65 16.26
CA ILE A 144 18.90 -0.34 14.94
C ILE A 144 17.98 -0.84 13.82
N ARG A 145 17.42 -2.05 13.96
CA ARG A 145 16.49 -2.60 12.97
C ARG A 145 15.19 -1.79 12.91
N GLN A 146 14.64 -1.41 14.07
CA GLN A 146 13.42 -0.58 14.16
C GLN A 146 13.63 0.77 13.51
N GLU A 147 14.76 1.42 13.79
CA GLU A 147 15.11 2.71 13.20
C GLU A 147 15.17 2.60 11.68
N GLN A 148 15.87 1.60 11.14
CA GLN A 148 15.98 1.39 9.70
C GLN A 148 14.63 1.08 9.04
N LEU A 149 13.79 0.23 9.64
CA LEU A 149 12.43 -0.02 9.15
C LEU A 149 11.60 1.28 9.14
N SER A 150 11.71 2.10 10.18
CA SER A 150 11.01 3.38 10.27
C SER A 150 11.48 4.38 9.21
N GLN A 151 12.79 4.41 8.91
CA GLN A 151 13.36 5.25 7.87
C GLN A 151 12.82 4.85 6.49
N TRP A 152 12.78 3.55 6.19
CA TRP A 152 12.21 3.05 4.93
C TRP A 152 10.70 3.34 4.80
N LEU A 153 9.93 3.20 5.89
CA LEU A 153 8.52 3.60 5.91
C LEU A 153 8.35 5.10 5.65
N ASN A 154 9.19 5.93 6.26
CA ASN A 154 9.17 7.38 6.06
C ASN A 154 9.46 7.76 4.60
N SER A 155 10.40 7.09 3.94
CA SER A 155 10.65 7.27 2.49
C SER A 155 9.45 6.90 1.62
N LEU A 156 8.57 6.02 2.10
CA LEU A 156 7.34 5.60 1.41
C LEU A 156 6.10 6.39 1.85
N ARG A 157 6.24 7.37 2.75
CA ARG A 157 5.11 8.12 3.32
C ARG A 157 4.19 8.72 2.26
N LEU A 158 4.75 9.33 1.22
CA LEU A 158 3.95 9.92 0.14
C LEU A 158 3.05 8.89 -0.57
N LEU A 159 3.56 7.67 -0.77
CA LEU A 159 2.78 6.57 -1.34
C LEU A 159 1.65 6.17 -0.39
N HIS A 160 1.97 6.00 0.89
CA HIS A 160 1.01 5.58 1.91
C HIS A 160 -0.12 6.59 2.10
N ASP A 161 0.21 7.88 2.17
CA ASP A 161 -0.78 8.96 2.27
C ASP A 161 -1.69 8.99 1.02
N THR A 162 -1.12 8.79 -0.17
CA THR A 162 -1.88 8.70 -1.42
C THR A 162 -2.86 7.53 -1.40
N VAL A 163 -2.38 6.34 -1.04
CA VAL A 163 -3.17 5.11 -1.00
C VAL A 163 -4.28 5.22 0.05
N ARG A 164 -3.97 5.76 1.23
CA ARG A 164 -4.94 5.96 2.30
C ARG A 164 -6.07 6.90 1.89
N ILE A 165 -5.75 8.04 1.27
CA ILE A 165 -6.76 8.98 0.78
C ILE A 165 -7.61 8.32 -0.32
N TYR A 166 -6.97 7.65 -1.27
CA TYR A 166 -7.66 6.95 -2.35
C TYR A 166 -8.64 5.89 -1.83
N LEU A 167 -8.21 5.02 -0.90
CA LEU A 167 -9.08 4.00 -0.32
C LEU A 167 -10.19 4.61 0.53
N SER A 168 -9.92 5.71 1.24
CA SER A 168 -10.96 6.40 2.02
C SER A 168 -12.07 6.98 1.13
N LEU A 169 -11.71 7.52 -0.04
CA LEU A 169 -12.66 8.00 -1.04
C LEU A 169 -13.54 6.86 -1.54
N LEU A 170 -12.93 5.72 -1.88
CA LEU A 170 -13.67 4.58 -2.41
C LEU A 170 -14.61 3.98 -1.38
N ARG A 171 -14.13 3.79 -0.14
CA ARG A 171 -14.94 3.27 0.99
C ARG A 171 -16.12 4.17 1.34
N ASN A 172 -15.96 5.49 1.20
CA ASN A 172 -17.03 6.46 1.46
C ASN A 172 -18.00 6.63 0.29
N SER A 173 -17.62 6.21 -0.91
CA SER A 173 -18.48 6.26 -2.10
C SER A 173 -19.39 5.04 -2.26
N ALA A 174 -19.25 4.03 -1.40
CA ALA A 174 -19.97 2.78 -1.51
C ALA A 174 -21.28 2.80 -0.71
N ASP A 175 -22.39 2.48 -1.37
CA ASP A 175 -23.67 2.20 -0.72
C ASP A 175 -23.75 0.70 -0.35
N TYR A 176 -24.19 0.42 0.88
CA TYR A 176 -24.38 -0.95 1.36
C TYR A 176 -25.81 -1.41 1.09
N PHE A 177 -25.94 -2.56 0.42
CA PHE A 177 -27.23 -3.19 0.15
C PHE A 177 -27.32 -4.53 0.90
N GLN A 178 -28.45 -4.76 1.56
CA GLN A 178 -28.74 -6.08 2.13
C GLN A 178 -29.10 -7.06 1.02
N ILE A 179 -28.40 -8.18 0.98
CA ILE A 179 -28.55 -9.22 -0.03
C ILE A 179 -28.91 -10.53 0.67
N SER A 180 -29.91 -11.24 0.14
CA SER A 180 -30.24 -12.60 0.58
C SER A 180 -29.61 -13.62 -0.37
N LEU A 181 -28.88 -14.59 0.18
CA LEU A 181 -28.23 -15.66 -0.59
C LEU A 181 -29.21 -16.81 -0.80
N ILE A 182 -29.33 -17.29 -2.03
CA ILE A 182 -30.09 -18.50 -2.36
C ILE A 182 -29.08 -19.61 -2.62
N ASN A 183 -29.11 -20.67 -1.81
CA ASN A 183 -28.19 -21.82 -1.88
C ASN A 183 -26.69 -21.46 -1.82
N GLY A 184 -26.34 -20.37 -1.13
CA GLY A 184 -24.95 -19.91 -1.02
C GLY A 184 -24.35 -19.32 -2.30
N PHE A 185 -25.19 -19.05 -3.32
CA PHE A 185 -24.75 -18.46 -4.57
C PHE A 185 -25.22 -17.01 -4.69
N TYR A 186 -24.35 -16.14 -5.18
CA TYR A 186 -24.65 -14.75 -5.51
C TYR A 186 -23.96 -14.33 -6.80
N GLN A 187 -24.71 -13.70 -7.69
CA GLN A 187 -24.18 -13.12 -8.92
C GLN A 187 -24.88 -11.81 -9.22
N GLN A 188 -24.11 -10.73 -9.35
CA GLN A 188 -24.59 -9.41 -9.76
C GLN A 188 -23.63 -8.86 -10.81
N GLN A 189 -24.18 -8.25 -11.86
CA GLN A 189 -23.36 -7.48 -12.80
C GLN A 189 -22.97 -6.15 -12.16
N LEU A 190 -21.68 -5.83 -12.16
CA LEU A 190 -21.22 -4.56 -11.62
C LEU A 190 -21.72 -3.40 -12.50
N PRO A 191 -22.29 -2.34 -11.89
CA PRO A 191 -22.64 -1.14 -12.63
C PRO A 191 -21.37 -0.51 -13.24
N PRO A 192 -21.44 0.03 -14.47
CA PRO A 192 -20.27 0.49 -15.21
C PRO A 192 -19.60 1.76 -14.65
N ALA A 193 -20.17 2.40 -13.62
CA ALA A 193 -19.92 3.81 -13.36
C ALA A 193 -18.87 4.16 -12.28
N LEU A 194 -18.41 3.25 -11.41
CA LEU A 194 -17.38 3.58 -10.42
C LEU A 194 -16.49 2.36 -10.10
N PRO A 195 -15.18 2.56 -9.84
CA PRO A 195 -14.34 1.50 -9.29
C PRO A 195 -14.81 1.21 -7.86
N VAL A 196 -15.65 0.20 -7.70
CA VAL A 196 -16.13 -0.25 -6.39
C VAL A 196 -15.08 -1.16 -5.74
N ILE A 197 -14.92 -1.03 -4.41
CA ILE A 197 -14.16 -1.93 -3.53
C ILE A 197 -15.14 -2.72 -2.69
#